data_AF-A0A7C3Z192-F1
#
_entry.id   AF-A0A7C3Z192-F1
#
_cell.length_a   1.000
_cell.length_b   1.000
_cell.length_c   1.000
_cell.angle_alpha   90.00
_cell.angle_beta   90.00
_cell.angle_gamma   90.00
#
_symmetry.space_group_name_H-M   'P 1'
#
loop_
_entity.id
_entity.type
_entity.pdbx_description
1 polymer ?
#
loop_
_entity_poly.entity_id
_entity_poly.type
_entity_poly.pdbx_seq_one_letter_code
_entity_poly.pdbx_strand_id
1 'polypeptide(L)'
;NTLHLTARDGTKNSRSRDIQIRTEKQIEALKSALNFQKENNLKSLAPTTHLREQYSFAKNTQNTFNKSNSDYFHYHGERHAYAQQRISEGADRLTVSNELGHNRQEVTRVYAK
;
A
#
# COMPACT_ATOMS: atom_id res chain seq x y z
N ASN A 1 6.71 15.25 3.71
CA ASN A 1 6.10 13.99 4.21
C ASN A 1 6.30 12.89 3.20
N THR A 2 7.38 12.12 3.34
CA THR A 2 7.74 11.04 2.41
C THR A 2 8.05 9.79 3.20
N LEU A 3 7.50 8.65 2.76
CA LEU A 3 7.87 7.34 3.25
C LEU A 3 9.02 6.81 2.40
N HIS A 4 10.15 6.55 3.04
CA HIS A 4 11.32 5.97 2.41
C HIS A 4 11.29 4.45 2.61
N LEU A 5 10.92 3.71 1.57
CA LEU A 5 10.88 2.25 1.60
C LEU A 5 12.17 1.68 1.05
N THR A 6 12.66 0.61 1.68
CA THR A 6 13.92 -0.06 1.36
C THR A 6 13.73 -1.58 1.22
N ALA A 7 14.82 -2.32 0.98
CA ALA A 7 14.79 -3.78 0.99
C ALA A 7 14.26 -4.37 2.30
N ARG A 8 14.49 -3.70 3.44
CA ARG A 8 14.05 -4.16 4.77
C ARG A 8 12.53 -4.13 4.93
N ASP A 9 11.85 -3.34 4.10
CA ASP A 9 10.40 -3.16 4.13
C ASP A 9 9.66 -4.14 3.20
N GLY A 10 10.36 -5.18 2.70
CA GLY A 10 9.75 -6.19 1.82
C GLY A 10 9.38 -5.66 0.44
N THR A 11 10.11 -4.64 -0.04
CA THR A 11 9.87 -4.05 -1.35
C THR A 11 10.06 -5.07 -2.48
N LYS A 12 9.22 -5.02 -3.52
CA LYS A 12 9.36 -5.91 -4.69
C LYS A 12 10.76 -5.79 -5.28
N ASN A 13 11.43 -6.92 -5.45
CA ASN A 13 12.83 -7.02 -5.91
C ASN A 13 13.82 -6.18 -5.06
N SER A 14 13.51 -5.97 -3.78
CA SER A 14 14.32 -5.18 -2.83
C SER A 14 14.58 -3.74 -3.27
N ARG A 15 13.75 -3.20 -4.18
CA ARG A 15 13.93 -1.88 -4.75
C ARG A 15 13.39 -0.80 -3.82
N SER A 16 14.28 0.08 -3.38
CA SER A 16 13.91 1.27 -2.63
C SER A 16 13.02 2.20 -3.45
N ARG A 17 12.12 2.90 -2.77
CA ARG A 17 11.25 3.91 -3.38
C ARG A 17 10.70 4.86 -2.33
N ASP A 18 10.44 6.07 -2.80
CA ASP A 18 9.83 7.12 -2.02
C ASP A 18 8.35 7.21 -2.35
N ILE A 19 7.51 7.20 -1.32
CA ILE A 19 6.07 7.39 -1.46
C ILE A 19 5.70 8.65 -0.71
N GLN A 20 5.21 9.66 -1.44
CA GLN A 20 4.73 10.89 -0.82
C GLN A 20 3.42 10.66 -0.08
N ILE A 21 3.32 11.19 1.13
CA ILE A 21 2.07 11.32 1.87
C ILE A 21 1.49 12.67 1.48
N ARG A 22 0.31 12.66 0.86
CA ARG A 22 -0.28 13.83 0.19
C ARG A 22 -1.48 14.40 0.91
N THR A 23 -2.16 13.59 1.72
CA THR A 23 -3.39 14.03 2.40
C THR A 23 -3.26 13.90 3.92
N GLU A 24 -3.99 14.74 4.64
CA GLU A 24 -4.08 14.68 6.10
C GLU A 24 -4.64 13.34 6.57
N LYS A 25 -5.65 12.80 5.87
CA LYS A 25 -6.22 11.48 6.16
C LYS A 25 -5.18 10.35 6.11
N GLN A 26 -4.19 10.41 5.23
CA GLN A 26 -3.10 9.43 5.22
C GLN A 26 -2.22 9.56 6.47
N ILE A 27 -1.94 10.79 6.92
CA ILE A 27 -1.18 11.03 8.16
C ILE A 27 -1.96 10.52 9.37
N GLU A 28 -3.26 10.79 9.43
CA GLU A 28 -4.16 10.31 10.49
C GLU A 28 -4.18 8.79 10.55
N ALA A 29 -4.33 8.10 9.40
CA ALA A 29 -4.31 6.65 9.33
C ALA A 29 -2.98 6.06 9.83
N LEU A 30 -1.84 6.66 9.44
CA LEU A 30 -0.52 6.22 9.91
C LEU A 30 -0.32 6.44 11.41
N LYS A 31 -0.81 7.56 11.95
CA LYS A 31 -0.78 7.85 13.40
C LYS A 31 -1.66 6.88 14.17
N SER A 32 -2.87 6.60 13.68
CA SER A 32 -3.78 5.64 14.28
C SER A 32 -3.17 4.24 14.33
N ALA A 33 -2.59 3.78 13.22
CA ALA A 33 -1.84 2.52 13.14
C ALA A 33 -0.69 2.46 14.16
N LEU A 34 0.12 3.53 14.24
CA LEU A 34 1.25 3.60 15.18
C LEU A 34 0.78 3.57 16.65
N ASN A 35 -0.29 4.29 16.98
CA ASN A 35 -0.84 4.30 18.34
C ASN A 35 -1.36 2.92 18.72
N PHE A 36 -2.13 2.27 17.83
CA PHE A 36 -2.59 0.91 18.04
C PHE A 36 -1.44 -0.07 18.28
N GLN A 37 -0.36 0.05 17.50
CA GLN A 37 0.84 -0.77 17.72
C GLN A 37 1.46 -0.56 19.09
N LYS A 38 1.59 0.70 19.55
CA LYS A 38 2.15 1.02 20.87
C LYS A 38 1.27 0.49 22.01
N GLU A 39 -0.03 0.74 21.93
CA GLU A 39 -1.02 0.33 22.95
C GLU A 39 -1.05 -1.20 23.12
N ASN A 40 -0.82 -1.95 22.04
CA ASN A 40 -0.83 -3.41 22.05
C ASN A 40 0.58 -4.04 22.10
N ASN A 41 1.63 -3.23 22.30
CA ASN A 41 3.04 -3.67 22.31
C ASN A 41 3.44 -4.49 21.05
N LEU A 42 2.97 -4.07 19.88
CA LEU A 42 3.18 -4.75 18.61
C LEU A 42 4.31 -4.11 17.80
N LYS A 43 5.26 -4.94 17.36
CA LYS A 43 6.29 -4.52 16.39
C LYS A 43 5.73 -4.36 14.96
N SER A 44 4.67 -5.08 14.63
CA SER A 44 4.03 -5.10 13.30
C SER A 44 2.52 -5.29 13.46
N LEU A 45 1.74 -4.69 12.57
CA LEU A 45 0.29 -4.91 12.49
C LEU A 45 -0.07 -6.31 11.97
N ALA A 46 0.79 -6.89 11.14
CA ALA A 46 0.65 -8.25 10.65
C ALA A 46 1.56 -9.21 11.43
N PRO A 47 1.19 -10.50 11.56
CA PRO A 47 2.06 -11.54 12.11
C PRO A 47 3.44 -11.54 11.41
N THR A 48 4.52 -11.81 12.15
CA THR A 48 5.89 -11.74 11.60
C THR A 48 6.63 -13.07 11.59
N THR A 49 6.05 -14.11 12.19
CA THR A 49 6.70 -15.41 12.38
C THR A 49 6.80 -16.18 11.07
N HIS A 50 5.69 -16.31 10.33
CA HIS A 50 5.64 -17.10 9.11
C HIS A 50 4.95 -16.36 7.97
N LEU A 51 5.51 -16.46 6.76
CA LEU A 51 4.95 -15.85 5.56
C LEU A 51 3.50 -16.32 5.29
N ARG A 52 3.21 -17.61 5.53
CA ARG A 52 1.86 -18.16 5.37
C ARG A 52 0.84 -17.46 6.29
N GLU A 53 1.23 -17.13 7.52
CA GLU A 53 0.37 -16.42 8.46
C GLU A 53 0.09 -15.00 8.00
N GLN A 54 1.08 -14.32 7.41
CA GLN A 54 0.90 -12.99 6.82
C GLN A 54 -0.12 -13.01 5.68
N TYR A 55 -0.02 -13.99 4.77
CA TYR A 55 -0.99 -14.15 3.69
C TYR A 55 -2.40 -14.42 4.23
N SER A 56 -2.53 -15.35 5.18
CA SER A 56 -3.82 -15.65 5.81
C SER A 56 -4.40 -14.43 6.52
N PHE A 57 -3.57 -13.69 7.27
CA PHE A 57 -3.97 -12.45 7.93
C PHE A 57 -4.52 -11.44 6.93
N ALA A 58 -3.76 -11.08 5.90
CA ALA A 58 -4.19 -10.12 4.89
C ALA A 58 -5.49 -10.55 4.20
N LYS A 59 -5.63 -11.84 3.85
CA LYS A 59 -6.84 -12.35 3.22
C LYS A 59 -8.05 -12.29 4.14
N ASN A 60 -7.87 -12.67 5.41
CA ASN A 60 -8.94 -12.62 6.41
C ASN A 60 -9.37 -11.19 6.71
N THR A 61 -8.42 -10.25 6.84
CA THR A 61 -8.72 -8.82 7.02
C THR A 61 -9.53 -8.27 5.84
N GLN A 62 -9.12 -8.54 4.60
CA GLN A 62 -9.90 -8.17 3.41
C GLN A 62 -11.32 -8.75 3.46
N ASN A 63 -11.46 -10.05 3.75
CA ASN A 63 -12.76 -10.72 3.77
C ASN A 63 -13.68 -10.11 4.84
N THR A 64 -13.17 -9.84 6.04
CA THR A 64 -13.92 -9.19 7.11
C THR A 64 -14.34 -7.77 6.69
N PHE A 65 -13.42 -6.98 6.14
CA PHE A 65 -13.71 -5.63 5.67
C PHE A 65 -14.85 -5.64 4.63
N ASN A 66 -14.78 -6.49 3.62
CA ASN A 66 -15.80 -6.58 2.57
C ASN A 66 -17.16 -6.99 3.11
N LYS A 67 -17.19 -7.96 4.04
CA LYS A 67 -18.43 -8.39 4.70
C LYS A 67 -19.07 -7.26 5.52
N SER A 68 -18.27 -6.49 6.24
CA SER A 68 -18.77 -5.42 7.13
C SER A 68 -19.20 -4.15 6.39
N ASN A 69 -18.63 -3.88 5.21
CA ASN A 69 -18.88 -2.63 4.48
C ASN A 69 -19.77 -2.81 3.22
N SER A 70 -20.21 -4.03 2.91
CA SER A 70 -20.91 -4.36 1.66
C SER A 70 -20.17 -3.84 0.41
N ASP A 71 -18.84 -3.89 0.47
CA ASP A 71 -17.93 -3.33 -0.53
C ASP A 71 -17.00 -4.42 -1.09
N TYR A 72 -16.39 -4.17 -2.23
CA TYR A 72 -15.43 -5.06 -2.89
C TYR A 72 -14.02 -4.47 -2.87
N PHE A 73 -13.42 -4.41 -1.68
CA PHE A 73 -12.02 -4.04 -1.54
C PHE A 73 -11.13 -5.16 -2.10
N HIS A 74 -10.23 -4.79 -3.02
CA HIS A 74 -9.22 -5.69 -3.58
C HIS A 74 -7.85 -5.01 -3.62
N TYR A 75 -6.86 -5.52 -2.88
CA TYR A 75 -5.54 -4.88 -2.76
C TYR A 75 -4.90 -4.49 -4.10
N HIS A 76 -4.99 -5.35 -5.12
CA HIS A 76 -4.47 -5.01 -6.45
C HIS A 76 -5.36 -4.01 -7.19
N GLY A 77 -6.68 -4.07 -6.96
CA GLY A 77 -7.66 -3.12 -7.51
C GLY A 77 -7.44 -1.72 -6.96
N GLU A 78 -7.23 -1.58 -5.65
CA GLU A 78 -6.88 -0.29 -5.02
C GLU A 78 -5.57 0.28 -5.56
N ARG A 79 -4.60 -0.59 -5.87
CA ARG A 79 -3.35 -0.17 -6.50
C ARG A 79 -3.58 0.36 -7.93
N HIS A 80 -4.57 -0.18 -8.65
CA HIS A 80 -5.05 0.38 -9.91
C HIS A 80 -5.73 1.73 -9.73
N ALA A 81 -6.69 1.82 -8.82
CA ALA A 81 -7.40 3.06 -8.52
C ALA A 81 -6.43 4.19 -8.14
N TYR A 82 -5.44 3.91 -7.28
CA TYR A 82 -4.39 4.86 -6.92
C TYR A 82 -3.63 5.38 -8.16
N ALA A 83 -3.19 4.47 -9.05
CA ALA A 83 -2.44 4.87 -10.23
C ALA A 83 -3.29 5.72 -11.20
N GLN A 84 -4.55 5.35 -11.41
CA GLN A 84 -5.51 6.11 -12.21
C GLN A 84 -5.72 7.51 -11.62
N GLN A 85 -5.95 7.58 -10.31
CA GLN A 85 -6.11 8.85 -9.61
C GLN A 85 -4.87 9.75 -9.79
N ARG A 86 -3.66 9.22 -9.58
CA ARG A 86 -2.42 9.99 -9.75
C ARG A 86 -2.26 10.53 -11.18
N ILE A 87 -2.61 9.73 -12.18
CA ILE A 87 -2.59 10.17 -13.59
C ILE A 87 -3.63 11.27 -13.82
N SER A 88 -4.85 11.13 -13.27
CA SER A 88 -5.89 12.18 -13.37
C SER A 88 -5.51 13.48 -12.65
N GLU A 89 -4.68 13.40 -11.60
CA GLU A 89 -4.09 14.54 -10.90
C GLU A 89 -2.90 15.17 -11.67
N GLY A 90 -2.56 14.64 -12.84
CA GLY A 90 -1.51 15.16 -13.72
C GLY A 90 -0.11 14.56 -13.50
N ALA A 91 0.03 13.52 -12.67
CA ALA A 91 1.30 12.84 -12.55
C ALA A 91 1.64 12.05 -13.83
N ASP A 92 2.88 12.14 -14.29
CA ASP A 92 3.33 11.36 -15.42
C ASP A 92 3.43 9.85 -15.08
N ARG A 93 3.42 9.01 -16.12
CA ARG A 93 3.44 7.55 -15.97
C ARG A 93 4.72 7.01 -15.34
N LEU A 94 5.86 7.70 -15.49
CA LEU A 94 7.12 7.29 -14.88
C LEU A 94 7.09 7.56 -13.38
N THR A 95 6.57 8.72 -12.97
CA THR A 95 6.33 9.07 -11.57
C THR A 95 5.46 8.02 -10.88
N VAL A 96 4.29 7.71 -11.45
CA VAL A 96 3.40 6.66 -10.89
C VAL A 96 4.07 5.28 -10.89
N SER A 97 4.83 4.95 -11.93
CA SER A 97 5.60 3.70 -11.99
C SER A 97 6.64 3.60 -10.86
N ASN A 98 7.31 4.70 -10.52
CA ASN A 98 8.31 4.74 -9.45
C ASN A 98 7.66 4.59 -8.07
N GLU A 99 6.54 5.28 -7.84
CA GLU A 99 5.74 5.17 -6.61
C GLU A 99 5.24 3.73 -6.40
N LEU A 100 4.81 3.06 -7.47
CA LEU A 100 4.41 1.66 -7.42
C LEU A 100 5.60 0.69 -7.41
N GLY A 101 6.84 1.12 -7.61
CA GLY A 101 8.02 0.25 -7.63
C GLY A 101 8.13 -0.65 -8.88
N HIS A 102 7.59 -0.21 -10.01
CA HIS A 102 7.74 -0.90 -11.31
C HIS A 102 8.97 -0.42 -12.09
N ASN A 103 9.36 0.85 -11.94
CA ASN A 103 10.49 1.51 -12.63
C ASN A 103 10.52 1.26 -14.16
N ARG A 104 9.36 1.07 -14.78
CA ARG A 104 9.17 0.85 -16.22
C ARG A 104 7.82 1.45 -16.63
N GLN A 105 7.84 2.37 -17.59
CA GLN A 105 6.62 2.99 -18.13
C GLN A 105 5.64 1.98 -18.74
N GLU A 106 6.14 0.85 -19.25
CA GLU A 106 5.29 -0.16 -19.90
C GLU A 106 4.36 -0.87 -18.92
N VAL A 107 4.71 -0.96 -17.63
CA VAL A 107 3.88 -1.66 -16.64
C VAL A 107 2.68 -0.81 -16.23
N THR A 108 2.76 0.53 -16.32
CA THR A 108 1.61 1.41 -16.04
C THR A 108 0.52 1.36 -17.11
N ARG A 109 0.75 0.73 -18.28
CA ARG A 109 -0.32 0.46 -19.27
C ARG A 109 -1.45 -0.39 -18.69
N VAL A 110 -1.15 -1.33 -17.79
CA VAL A 110 -2.18 -2.17 -17.15
C VAL A 110 -3.01 -1.37 -16.14
N TYR A 111 -2.48 -0.23 -15.67
CA TYR A 111 -3.11 0.63 -14.67
C TYR A 111 -3.88 1.80 -15.28
N ALA A 112 -3.69 2.09 -16.57
CA ALA A 112 -4.27 3.24 -17.26
C ALA A 112 -5.40 2.84 -18.23
N LYS A 113 -6.36 2.04 -17.74
CA LYS A 113 -7.65 1.86 -18.41
C LYS A 113 -8.69 2.76 -17.76
#